data_AF-A0A358HTG7-F1
#
_entry.id   AF-A0A358HTG7-F1
#
_cell.length_a   1.000
_cell.length_b   1.000
_cell.length_c   1.000
_cell.angle_alpha   90.00
_cell.angle_beta   90.00
_cell.angle_gamma   90.00
#
_symmetry.space_group_name_H-M   'P 1'
#
loop_
_entity.id
_entity.type
_entity.pdbx_description
1 polymer ?
#
loop_
_entity_poly.entity_id
_entity_poly.type
_entity_poly.pdbx_seq_one_letter_code
_entity_poly.pdbx_strand_id
1 'polypeptide(L)'
;MGFTTQSHAENQAYDLVKSCVEAVDVFDNKGANKILAAVSTSLEEALRAGYCRGVIIEYRRQERGNCERSSWLVQARNIASHSINDLQKINIDALLRSSCD
;
A
#
# COMPACT_ATOMS: atom_id res chain seq x y z
N MET A 1 -17.28 -18.17 -22.69
CA MET A 1 -16.73 -17.83 -21.37
C MET A 1 -16.30 -16.39 -21.43
N GLY A 2 -17.12 -15.47 -20.90
CA GLY A 2 -16.87 -14.03 -20.95
C GLY A 2 -15.99 -13.62 -19.77
N PHE A 3 -14.85 -13.00 -20.06
CA PHE A 3 -14.07 -12.30 -19.04
C PHE A 3 -14.80 -10.99 -18.73
N THR A 4 -15.43 -10.92 -17.56
CA THR A 4 -15.92 -9.65 -17.02
C THR A 4 -14.71 -8.82 -16.63
N THR A 5 -14.32 -7.88 -17.51
CA THR A 5 -13.42 -6.79 -17.16
C THR A 5 -14.16 -5.86 -16.20
N GLN A 6 -13.98 -6.10 -14.90
CA GLN A 6 -14.39 -5.18 -13.84
C GLN A 6 -13.59 -3.88 -14.00
N SER A 7 -14.25 -2.73 -13.85
CA SER A 7 -13.65 -1.42 -14.10
C SER A 7 -12.39 -1.21 -13.24
N HIS A 8 -11.34 -0.67 -13.85
CA HIS A 8 -10.02 -0.55 -13.23
C HIS A 8 -10.04 0.32 -11.95
N ALA A 9 -10.96 1.29 -11.84
CA ALA A 9 -11.03 2.23 -10.73
C ALA A 9 -11.57 1.64 -9.40
N GLU A 10 -12.50 0.68 -9.44
CA GLU A 10 -13.04 0.05 -8.22
C GLU A 10 -12.05 -0.95 -7.60
N ASN A 11 -11.07 -1.42 -8.36
CA ASN A 11 -10.03 -2.34 -7.89
C ASN A 11 -8.76 -1.63 -7.37
N GLN A 12 -8.54 -0.35 -7.67
CA GLN A 12 -7.26 0.29 -7.32
C GLN A 12 -7.06 0.47 -5.81
N ALA A 13 -8.12 0.81 -5.06
CA ALA A 13 -8.03 0.89 -3.59
C ALA A 13 -7.77 -0.48 -2.98
N TYR A 14 -8.42 -1.52 -3.50
CA TYR A 14 -8.18 -2.92 -3.12
C TYR A 14 -6.73 -3.35 -3.41
N ASP A 15 -6.26 -3.09 -4.62
CA ASP A 15 -4.91 -3.43 -5.06
C ASP A 15 -3.86 -2.70 -4.23
N LEU A 16 -4.12 -1.44 -3.86
CA LEU A 16 -3.26 -0.65 -2.98
C LEU A 16 -3.22 -1.23 -1.57
N VAL A 17 -4.36 -1.58 -0.97
CA VAL A 17 -4.41 -2.22 0.36
C VAL A 17 -3.64 -3.54 0.36
N LYS A 18 -3.92 -4.42 -0.61
CA LYS A 18 -3.20 -5.70 -0.74
C LYS A 18 -1.69 -5.48 -0.90
N SER A 19 -1.30 -4.49 -1.70
CA SER A 19 0.10 -4.13 -1.91
C SER A 19 0.77 -3.57 -0.66
N CYS A 20 0.04 -2.84 0.18
CA CYS A 20 0.57 -2.29 1.42
C CYS A 20 0.68 -3.35 2.53
N VAL A 21 -0.14 -4.39 2.54
CA VAL A 21 0.09 -5.58 3.39
C VAL A 21 1.46 -6.19 3.09
N GLU A 22 1.75 -6.46 1.82
CA GLU A 22 3.07 -6.98 1.39
C GLU A 22 4.21 -6.02 1.75
N ALA A 23 4.01 -4.70 1.60
CA ALA A 23 5.01 -3.72 1.97
C ALA A 23 5.33 -3.74 3.47
N VAL A 24 4.32 -3.90 4.34
CA VAL A 24 4.54 -4.00 5.78
C VAL A 24 5.31 -5.28 6.11
N ASP A 25 4.93 -6.41 5.53
CA ASP A 25 5.60 -7.69 5.76
C ASP A 25 7.07 -7.66 5.32
N VAL A 26 7.37 -7.02 4.18
CA VAL A 26 8.74 -6.88 3.65
C VAL A 26 9.57 -5.88 4.47
N PHE A 27 9.03 -4.72 4.80
CA PHE A 27 9.83 -3.59 5.31
C PHE A 27 9.79 -3.41 6.84
N ASP A 28 8.79 -3.96 7.54
CA ASP A 28 8.62 -3.79 8.99
C ASP A 28 9.26 -4.91 9.83
N ASN A 29 9.80 -5.94 9.18
CA ASN A 29 10.46 -7.06 9.83
C ASN A 29 11.74 -6.61 10.57
N LYS A 30 11.64 -6.44 11.91
CA LYS A 30 12.69 -5.90 12.77
C LYS A 30 13.88 -6.86 12.92
N GLY A 31 15.08 -6.37 12.64
CA GLY A 31 16.33 -6.83 13.27
C GLY A 31 17.12 -7.93 12.55
N ALA A 32 16.59 -9.15 12.43
CA ALA A 32 17.31 -10.30 11.85
C ALA A 32 16.77 -10.72 10.47
N ASN A 33 15.52 -10.34 10.18
CA ASN A 33 14.76 -10.78 9.01
C ASN A 33 14.93 -9.89 7.78
N LYS A 34 15.67 -8.77 7.81
CA LYS A 34 15.82 -7.92 6.61
C LYS A 34 16.58 -8.61 5.49
N ILE A 35 17.65 -9.34 5.83
CA ILE A 35 18.39 -10.14 4.84
C ILE A 35 17.50 -11.30 4.40
N LEU A 36 16.89 -12.05 5.32
CA LEU A 36 15.98 -13.15 4.96
C LEU A 36 14.81 -12.69 4.11
N ALA A 37 14.14 -11.58 4.43
CA ALA A 37 13.06 -11.01 3.64
C ALA A 37 13.54 -10.68 2.23
N ALA A 38 14.72 -10.08 2.06
CA ALA A 38 15.27 -9.84 0.73
C ALA A 38 15.53 -11.15 -0.07
N VAL A 39 15.76 -12.30 0.60
CA VAL A 39 15.97 -13.60 -0.08
C VAL A 39 14.70 -14.46 -0.15
N SER A 40 13.71 -14.21 0.70
CA SER A 40 12.46 -14.99 0.81
C SER A 40 11.28 -14.32 0.12
N THR A 41 11.36 -13.02 -0.16
CA THR A 41 10.33 -12.28 -0.89
C THR A 41 10.37 -12.71 -2.35
N SER A 42 9.26 -13.22 -2.85
CA SER A 42 9.08 -13.50 -4.26
C SER A 42 9.10 -12.21 -5.08
N LEU A 43 9.38 -12.32 -6.39
CA LEU A 43 9.36 -11.16 -7.29
C LEU A 43 8.00 -10.44 -7.25
N GLU A 44 6.91 -11.18 -7.14
CA GLU A 44 5.56 -10.62 -7.11
C GLU A 44 5.31 -9.79 -5.83
N GLU A 45 5.69 -10.32 -4.67
CA GLU A 45 5.58 -9.62 -3.39
C GLU A 45 6.45 -8.35 -3.38
N ALA A 46 7.66 -8.42 -3.95
CA ALA A 46 8.54 -7.27 -4.09
C ALA A 46 7.94 -6.17 -4.99
N LEU A 47 7.31 -6.56 -6.09
CA LEU A 47 6.62 -5.63 -7.00
C LEU A 47 5.41 -4.99 -6.32
N ARG A 48 4.59 -5.76 -5.61
CA ARG A 48 3.45 -5.24 -4.83
C ARG A 48 3.90 -4.29 -3.72
N ALA A 49 4.91 -4.69 -2.94
CA ALA A 49 5.51 -3.83 -1.92
C ALA A 49 6.07 -2.52 -2.52
N GLY A 50 6.71 -2.62 -3.70
CA GLY A 50 7.18 -1.48 -4.48
C GLY A 50 6.07 -0.55 -4.94
N TYR A 51 4.93 -1.09 -5.42
CA TYR A 51 3.76 -0.32 -5.82
C TYR A 51 3.20 0.51 -4.67
N CYS A 52 2.95 -0.10 -3.49
CA CYS A 52 2.47 0.63 -2.32
C CYS A 52 3.42 1.78 -1.93
N ARG A 53 4.74 1.49 -1.84
CA ARG A 53 5.74 2.49 -1.50
C ARG A 53 5.77 3.64 -2.50
N GLY A 54 5.71 3.34 -3.80
CA GLY A 54 5.72 4.35 -4.87
C GLY A 54 4.51 5.29 -4.80
N VAL A 55 3.31 4.73 -4.64
CA VAL A 55 2.06 5.50 -4.52
C VAL A 55 2.11 6.44 -3.31
N ILE A 56 2.53 5.95 -2.14
CA ILE A 56 2.64 6.77 -0.92
C ILE A 56 3.66 7.89 -1.09
N ILE A 57 4.84 7.59 -1.66
CA ILE A 57 5.88 8.60 -1.87
C ILE A 57 5.41 9.69 -2.83
N GLU A 58 4.77 9.32 -3.94
CA GLU A 58 4.27 10.28 -4.91
C GLU A 58 3.15 11.14 -4.33
N TYR A 59 2.21 10.53 -3.60
CA TYR A 59 1.15 11.26 -2.89
C TYR A 59 1.73 12.31 -1.92
N ARG A 60 2.69 11.89 -1.09
CA ARG A 60 3.38 12.79 -0.15
C ARG A 60 4.12 13.93 -0.85
N ARG A 61 4.69 13.68 -2.03
CA ARG A 61 5.37 14.71 -2.84
C ARG A 61 4.39 15.78 -3.32
N GLN A 62 3.16 15.39 -3.64
CA GLN A 62 2.12 16.29 -4.15
C GLN A 62 1.41 17.08 -3.03
N GLU A 63 1.19 16.47 -1.87
CA GLU A 63 0.38 17.00 -0.76
C GLU A 63 1.14 17.92 0.24
N ARG A 64 2.26 18.52 -0.19
CA ARG A 64 3.17 19.44 0.54
C ARG A 64 2.70 19.79 1.97
N GLY A 65 3.16 19.02 2.96
CA GLY A 65 3.03 19.33 4.38
C GLY A 65 1.95 18.58 5.20
N ASN A 66 0.91 17.99 4.59
CA ASN A 66 -0.16 17.32 5.37
C ASN A 66 0.21 15.91 5.86
N CYS A 67 1.16 15.24 5.20
CA CYS A 67 1.46 13.81 5.40
C CYS A 67 2.96 13.54 5.68
N GLU A 68 3.72 14.59 6.01
CA GLU A 68 5.19 14.55 6.09
C GLU A 68 5.73 14.17 7.47
N ARG A 69 4.89 14.20 8.51
CA ARG A 69 5.34 14.01 9.90
C ARG A 69 5.67 12.55 10.22
N SER A 70 4.95 11.60 9.63
CA SER A 70 5.10 10.16 9.88
C SER A 70 5.96 9.51 8.79
N SER A 71 6.59 8.36 9.08
CA SER A 71 7.29 7.57 8.06
C SER A 71 6.31 7.04 7.00
N TRP A 72 6.74 6.90 5.74
CA TRP A 72 5.91 6.27 4.70
C TRP A 72 5.41 4.88 5.10
N LEU A 73 6.20 4.15 5.91
CA LEU A 73 5.84 2.83 6.41
C LEU A 73 4.70 2.89 7.45
N VAL A 74 4.58 3.98 8.20
CA VAL A 74 3.44 4.19 9.13
C VAL A 74 2.15 4.34 8.33
N GLN A 75 2.17 5.18 7.29
CA GLN A 75 1.03 5.31 6.38
C GLN A 75 0.71 3.99 5.66
N ALA A 76 1.72 3.20 5.26
CA ALA A 76 1.51 1.88 4.68
C ALA A 76 0.79 0.93 5.64
N ARG A 77 1.11 0.94 6.94
CA ARG A 77 0.39 0.16 7.97
C ARG A 77 -1.07 0.61 8.11
N ASN A 78 -1.31 1.92 8.12
CA ASN A 78 -2.66 2.48 8.21
C ASN A 78 -3.52 2.05 7.01
N ILE A 79 -2.95 2.09 5.79
CA ILE A 79 -3.61 1.58 4.58
C ILE A 79 -3.86 0.07 4.71
N ALA A 80 -2.86 -0.72 5.11
CA ALA A 80 -2.99 -2.16 5.27
C ALA A 80 -4.03 -2.59 6.32
N SER A 81 -4.37 -1.72 7.27
CA SER A 81 -5.39 -1.99 8.30
C SER A 81 -6.83 -1.79 7.81
N HIS A 82 -7.06 -1.24 6.62
CA HIS A 82 -8.40 -1.06 6.09
C HIS A 82 -9.01 -2.41 5.70
N SER A 83 -10.27 -2.62 6.10
CA SER A 83 -11.04 -3.79 5.69
C SER A 83 -11.35 -3.71 4.20
N ILE A 84 -11.03 -4.79 3.48
CA ILE A 84 -11.34 -4.98 2.05
C ILE A 84 -12.82 -4.73 1.74
N ASN A 85 -13.71 -5.04 2.68
CA ASN A 85 -15.16 -4.88 2.50
C ASN A 85 -15.58 -3.40 2.46
N ASP A 86 -14.78 -2.49 3.03
CA ASP A 86 -15.07 -1.06 3.09
C ASP A 86 -14.54 -0.31 1.85
N LEU A 87 -13.80 -1.00 0.96
CA LEU A 87 -13.10 -0.39 -0.17
C LEU A 87 -13.99 -0.14 -1.40
N GLN A 88 -15.20 -0.72 -1.45
CA GLN A 88 -16.12 -0.58 -2.59
C GLN A 88 -16.52 0.88 -2.92
N LYS A 89 -16.33 1.82 -1.98
CA LYS A 89 -16.71 3.24 -2.16
C LYS A 89 -15.59 4.23 -1.87
N ILE A 90 -14.39 3.74 -1.57
CA ILE A 90 -13.26 4.59 -1.18
C ILE A 90 -12.44 4.94 -2.43
N ASN A 91 -12.27 6.24 -2.66
CA ASN A 91 -11.28 6.74 -3.63
C ASN A 91 -9.87 6.59 -3.03
N ILE A 92 -8.88 6.22 -3.84
CA ILE A 92 -7.45 6.17 -3.47
C ILE A 92 -7.00 7.45 -2.77
N ASP A 93 -7.35 8.63 -3.28
CA ASP A 93 -6.89 9.89 -2.66
C ASP A 93 -7.47 10.05 -1.25
N ALA A 94 -8.73 9.62 -1.04
CA ALA A 94 -9.36 9.62 0.27
C ALA A 94 -8.70 8.62 1.21
N LEU A 95 -8.35 7.42 0.71
CA LEU A 95 -7.61 6.39 1.46
C LEU A 95 -6.21 6.86 1.86
N LEU A 96 -5.47 7.47 0.93
CA LEU A 96 -4.14 8.00 1.17
C LEU A 96 -4.17 9.13 2.20
N ARG A 97 -5.14 10.04 2.06
CA ARG A 97 -5.35 11.16 2.98
C ARG A 97 -5.73 10.70 4.39
N SER A 98 -6.64 9.74 4.51
CA SER A 98 -7.08 9.22 5.82
C SER A 98 -5.98 8.46 6.54
N SER A 99 -4.97 7.97 5.81
CA SER A 99 -3.90 7.13 6.36
C SER A 99 -2.65 7.91 6.80
N CYS A 100 -2.65 9.24 6.74
CA CYS A 100 -1.47 10.06 7.00
C CYS A 100 -0.96 10.05 8.46
N ASP A 101 -1.84 9.82 9.44
CA ASP A 101 -1.52 9.77 10.88
C ASP A 101 -2.15 8.52 11.52
#